data_AF-A0A0R0CUJ5-F1
#
_entry.id   AF-A0A0R0CUJ5-F1
#
_cell.length_a   1.000
_cell.length_b   1.000
_cell.length_c   1.000
_cell.angle_alpha   90.00
_cell.angle_beta   90.00
_cell.angle_gamma   90.00
#
_symmetry.space_group_name_H-M   'P 1'
#
loop_
_entity.id
_entity.type
_entity.pdbx_description
1 polymer ?
#
loop_
_entity_poly.entity_id
_entity_poly.type
_entity_poly.pdbx_seq_one_letter_code
_entity_poly.pdbx_strand_id
1 'polypeptide(L)'
;MGGMYVSPIFRMKPLWLAAALALALPAIAAARQDGEAGQGGQAEAVAAAPTPAPWPSAGDPWVDVRLADINLYAERYPASFADEVSRYYSVPRAYVVAMLEQPGWSAGNVYMACALARVVGQPCRAVVREWSRDHQQGWLGVARRFGVEPDSAPYRRLRQGIGDSYQRWARPQPADANPG
;
A
#
# COMPACT_ATOMS: atom_id res chain seq x y z
N MET A 1 25.26 -17.58 -41.26
CA MET A 1 24.67 -18.80 -40.67
C MET A 1 24.00 -18.34 -39.38
N GLY A 2 22.74 -17.90 -39.42
CA GLY A 2 21.54 -18.75 -39.25
C GLY A 2 21.28 -18.94 -37.75
N GLY A 3 20.15 -18.57 -37.13
CA GLY A 3 18.84 -18.28 -37.69
C GLY A 3 18.01 -17.32 -36.83
N MET A 4 17.13 -16.63 -37.52
CA MET A 4 15.96 -15.94 -37.02
C MET A 4 14.98 -16.97 -36.44
N TYR A 5 14.35 -16.66 -35.30
CA TYR A 5 13.07 -17.27 -34.95
C TYR A 5 12.03 -16.17 -34.75
N VAL A 6 11.12 -16.14 -35.73
CA VAL A 6 9.89 -15.35 -35.82
C VAL A 6 8.81 -15.98 -34.95
N SER A 7 7.94 -15.13 -34.39
CA SER A 7 6.74 -15.44 -33.60
C SER A 7 5.81 -16.49 -34.25
N PRO A 8 4.80 -16.95 -33.49
CA PRO A 8 3.45 -16.64 -33.98
C PRO A 8 2.38 -16.30 -32.93
N ILE A 9 1.55 -15.34 -33.33
CA ILE A 9 0.08 -15.44 -33.45
C ILE A 9 -0.75 -15.32 -32.15
N PHE A 10 -1.19 -14.08 -31.93
CA PHE A 10 -2.50 -13.69 -31.40
C PHE A 10 -3.62 -14.66 -31.83
N ARG A 11 -4.43 -15.12 -30.88
CA ARG A 11 -5.76 -15.69 -31.18
C ARG A 11 -6.80 -15.04 -30.27
N MET A 12 -7.70 -14.33 -30.93
CA MET A 12 -8.76 -13.50 -30.37
C MET A 12 -10.13 -14.16 -30.61
N LYS A 13 -11.12 -13.82 -29.75
CA LYS A 13 -12.60 -13.96 -29.88
C LYS A 13 -13.22 -15.31 -29.42
N PRO A 14 -14.51 -15.36 -28.97
CA PRO A 14 -15.59 -14.39 -29.25
C PRO A 14 -16.53 -13.99 -28.08
N LEU A 15 -17.19 -12.84 -28.31
CA LEU A 15 -18.43 -12.39 -27.68
C LEU A 15 -19.56 -13.40 -27.95
N TRP A 16 -20.37 -13.67 -26.93
CA TRP A 16 -21.73 -14.17 -27.10
C TRP A 16 -22.70 -13.19 -26.45
N LEU A 17 -23.40 -12.45 -27.30
CA LEU A 17 -24.66 -11.76 -27.00
C LEU A 17 -25.78 -12.80 -27.13
N ALA A 18 -26.59 -12.96 -26.10
CA ALA A 18 -27.93 -13.51 -26.24
C ALA A 18 -28.87 -12.79 -25.28
N ALA A 19 -29.72 -11.96 -25.89
CA ALA A 19 -30.85 -11.29 -25.26
C ALA A 19 -31.99 -12.29 -25.03
N ALA A 20 -32.71 -12.15 -23.93
CA ALA A 20 -34.06 -12.67 -23.79
C ALA A 20 -34.88 -11.67 -22.95
N LEU A 21 -35.59 -10.81 -23.67
CA LEU A 21 -36.62 -9.91 -23.18
C LEU A 21 -37.91 -10.74 -23.02
N ALA A 22 -38.43 -10.87 -21.80
CA ALA A 22 -39.77 -11.40 -21.55
C ALA A 22 -40.55 -10.41 -20.70
N LEU A 23 -41.36 -9.60 -21.40
CA LEU A 23 -42.40 -8.75 -20.86
C LEU A 23 -43.60 -9.62 -20.45
N ALA A 24 -44.02 -9.51 -19.20
CA ALA A 24 -45.38 -9.83 -18.77
C ALA A 24 -45.73 -8.98 -17.53
N LEU A 25 -46.51 -7.92 -17.76
CA LEU A 25 -47.20 -7.18 -16.69
C LEU A 25 -48.53 -7.86 -16.36
N PRO A 26 -48.88 -7.94 -15.06
CA PRO A 26 -50.25 -7.71 -14.63
C PRO A 26 -50.34 -6.44 -13.80
N ALA A 27 -51.25 -5.55 -14.21
CA ALA A 27 -51.79 -4.51 -13.34
C ALA A 27 -52.70 -5.17 -12.30
N ILE A 28 -52.65 -4.72 -11.03
CA ILE A 28 -53.79 -4.60 -10.10
C ILE A 28 -53.33 -3.89 -8.80
N ALA A 29 -54.14 -2.89 -8.44
CA ALA A 29 -54.45 -2.33 -7.11
C ALA A 29 -53.36 -1.72 -6.22
N ALA A 30 -53.43 -0.40 -6.10
CA ALA A 30 -52.97 0.34 -4.93
C ALA A 30 -53.87 0.02 -3.72
N ALA A 31 -53.30 -0.66 -2.73
CA ALA A 31 -53.81 -0.68 -1.36
C ALA A 31 -52.65 -0.34 -0.42
N ARG A 32 -52.89 0.64 0.46
CA ARG A 32 -51.93 1.17 1.45
C ARG A 32 -51.34 0.03 2.30
N GLN A 33 -50.02 0.06 2.48
CA GLN A 33 -49.31 -0.68 3.51
C GLN A 33 -48.57 0.30 4.40
N ASP A 34 -49.17 0.57 5.56
CA ASP A 34 -48.43 1.04 6.73
C ASP A 34 -47.70 -0.18 7.29
N GLY A 35 -46.36 -0.13 7.37
CA GLY A 35 -45.56 -1.25 7.85
C GLY A 35 -44.06 -0.99 7.76
N GLU A 36 -43.47 -0.72 8.92
CA GLU A 36 -42.04 -0.58 9.18
C GLU A 36 -41.24 -1.79 8.70
N ALA A 37 -40.12 -1.56 7.99
CA ALA A 37 -38.89 -2.35 8.10
C ALA A 37 -37.78 -1.80 7.19
N GLY A 38 -36.57 -1.75 7.74
CA GLY A 38 -35.43 -2.35 7.04
C GLY A 38 -34.61 -1.45 6.13
N GLN A 39 -33.50 -0.98 6.68
CA GLN A 39 -32.22 -0.71 6.03
C GLN A 39 -32.08 -1.25 4.58
N GLY A 40 -31.96 -0.32 3.64
CA GLY A 40 -31.55 -0.58 2.26
C GLY A 40 -30.56 0.48 1.81
N GLY A 41 -29.47 0.66 2.56
CA GLY A 41 -28.32 1.44 2.10
C GLY A 41 -27.71 0.72 0.90
N GLN A 42 -27.88 1.30 -0.28
CA GLN A 42 -27.19 0.86 -1.49
C GLN A 42 -25.70 1.08 -1.25
N ALA A 43 -24.99 0.02 -0.90
CA ALA A 43 -23.54 0.03 -0.82
C ALA A 43 -23.01 0.15 -2.25
N GLU A 44 -22.71 1.39 -2.65
CA GLU A 44 -22.00 1.67 -3.87
C GLU A 44 -20.68 0.87 -3.86
N ALA A 45 -20.56 -0.06 -4.78
CA ALA A 45 -19.36 -0.86 -4.93
C ALA A 45 -18.21 0.07 -5.32
N VAL A 46 -17.41 0.46 -4.33
CA VAL A 46 -16.12 1.13 -4.54
C VAL A 46 -15.25 0.17 -5.35
N ALA A 47 -15.04 0.53 -6.62
CA ALA A 47 -14.12 -0.17 -7.49
C ALA A 47 -12.77 -0.33 -6.79
N ALA A 48 -12.33 -1.58 -6.63
CA ALA A 48 -11.03 -1.88 -6.06
C ALA A 48 -9.95 -1.21 -6.93
N ALA A 49 -9.22 -0.26 -6.34
CA ALA A 49 -8.04 0.31 -6.94
C ALA A 49 -7.04 -0.82 -7.27
N PRO A 50 -6.25 -0.69 -8.36
CA PRO A 50 -5.25 -1.68 -8.71
C PRO A 50 -4.31 -1.89 -7.52
N THR A 51 -4.19 -3.14 -7.07
CA THR A 51 -3.20 -3.53 -6.07
C THR A 51 -1.81 -3.31 -6.69
N PRO A 52 -0.97 -2.44 -6.11
CA PRO A 52 0.43 -2.38 -6.50
C PRO A 52 1.03 -3.79 -6.42
N ALA A 53 1.95 -4.12 -7.33
CA ALA A 53 2.65 -5.39 -7.31
C ALA A 53 3.10 -5.73 -5.87
N PRO A 54 2.98 -6.99 -5.41
CA PRO A 54 3.31 -7.35 -4.03
C PRO A 54 4.77 -7.00 -3.76
N TRP A 55 5.00 -5.89 -3.09
CA TRP A 55 6.29 -5.55 -2.52
C TRP A 55 6.64 -6.64 -1.51
N PRO A 56 7.92 -6.98 -1.31
CA PRO A 56 8.28 -7.89 -0.24
C PRO A 56 7.68 -7.33 1.05
N SER A 57 6.71 -8.06 1.60
CA SER A 57 6.03 -7.68 2.83
C SER A 57 7.07 -7.41 3.90
N ALA A 58 6.82 -6.42 4.75
CA ALA A 58 7.56 -6.25 5.98
C ALA A 58 7.48 -7.47 6.90
N GLY A 59 6.57 -8.42 6.61
CA GLY A 59 6.40 -9.64 7.40
C GLY A 59 5.57 -9.39 8.66
N ASP A 60 5.00 -8.19 8.77
CA ASP A 60 4.06 -7.77 9.80
C ASP A 60 2.86 -7.15 9.08
N PRO A 61 1.69 -7.81 9.09
CA PRO A 61 0.49 -7.34 8.40
C PRO A 61 0.07 -5.92 8.80
N TRP A 62 0.32 -5.53 10.06
CA TRP A 62 0.03 -4.17 10.50
C TRP A 62 0.94 -3.18 9.78
N VAL A 63 2.25 -3.45 9.71
CA VAL A 63 3.20 -2.58 9.00
C VAL A 63 2.88 -2.55 7.50
N ASP A 64 2.57 -3.69 6.90
CA ASP A 64 2.27 -3.82 5.47
C ASP A 64 1.10 -2.94 5.02
N VAL A 65 0.00 -2.98 5.77
CA VAL A 65 -1.18 -2.12 5.51
C VAL A 65 -0.80 -0.64 5.60
N ARG A 66 0.07 -0.26 6.54
CA ARG A 66 0.51 1.14 6.67
C ARG A 66 1.44 1.57 5.55
N LEU A 67 2.36 0.72 5.10
CA LEU A 67 3.21 1.05 3.96
C LEU A 67 2.39 1.22 2.68
N ALA A 68 1.36 0.41 2.48
CA ALA A 68 0.43 0.58 1.36
C ALA A 68 -0.32 1.92 1.45
N ASP A 69 -0.83 2.29 2.62
CA ASP A 69 -1.54 3.55 2.80
C ASP A 69 -0.59 4.78 2.74
N ILE A 70 0.68 4.64 3.13
CA ILE A 70 1.72 5.65 2.91
C ILE A 70 1.99 5.86 1.42
N ASN A 71 1.94 4.81 0.59
CA ASN A 71 2.03 4.98 -0.87
C ASN A 71 0.90 5.87 -1.38
N LEU A 72 -0.36 5.58 -0.98
CA LEU A 72 -1.51 6.39 -1.38
C LEU A 72 -1.43 7.84 -0.88
N TYR A 73 -0.88 8.06 0.32
CA TYR A 73 -0.61 9.41 0.82
C TYR A 73 0.38 10.15 -0.08
N ALA A 74 1.52 9.52 -0.39
CA ALA A 74 2.58 10.14 -1.15
C ALA A 74 2.18 10.39 -2.62
N GLU A 75 1.34 9.53 -3.19
CA GLU A 75 0.74 9.76 -4.51
C GLU A 75 -0.13 11.02 -4.52
N ARG A 76 -0.91 11.24 -3.46
CA ARG A 76 -1.78 12.41 -3.34
C ARG A 76 -1.04 13.69 -2.92
N TYR A 77 -0.02 13.55 -2.07
CA TYR A 77 0.70 14.65 -1.43
C TYR A 77 2.23 14.48 -1.51
N PRO A 78 2.82 14.41 -2.72
CA PRO A 78 4.23 14.06 -2.89
C PRO A 78 5.19 15.08 -2.27
N ALA A 79 4.85 16.38 -2.37
CA ALA A 79 5.66 17.44 -1.77
C ALA A 79 5.67 17.36 -0.24
N SER A 80 4.49 17.22 0.37
CA SER A 80 4.33 17.09 1.82
C SER A 80 5.02 15.83 2.36
N PHE A 81 4.91 14.71 1.64
CA PHE A 81 5.63 13.48 1.97
C PHE A 81 7.15 13.71 2.01
N ALA A 82 7.72 14.35 0.98
CA ALA A 82 9.15 14.62 0.93
C ALA A 82 9.62 15.57 2.07
N ASP A 83 8.82 16.57 2.41
CA ASP A 83 9.11 17.51 3.49
C ASP A 83 9.07 16.83 4.86
N GLU A 84 8.05 16.01 5.10
CA GLU A 84 7.89 15.22 6.33
C GLU A 84 9.02 14.21 6.48
N VAL A 85 9.36 13.46 5.43
CA VAL A 85 10.48 12.51 5.50
C VAL A 85 11.80 13.24 5.76
N SER A 86 11.99 14.42 5.16
CA SER A 86 13.20 15.21 5.35
C SER A 86 13.34 15.75 6.79
N ARG A 87 12.29 16.41 7.30
CA ARG A 87 12.22 16.96 8.66
C ARG A 87 12.27 15.86 9.70
N TYR A 88 11.40 14.88 9.50
CA TYR A 88 11.38 13.51 9.97
C TYR A 88 12.76 12.98 10.24
N TYR A 89 13.36 12.38 9.22
CA TYR A 89 14.42 11.41 9.33
C TYR A 89 15.81 11.97 8.99
N SER A 90 15.95 13.30 9.04
CA SER A 90 17.19 14.03 8.78
C SER A 90 17.85 13.65 7.45
N VAL A 91 17.02 13.41 6.43
CA VAL A 91 17.45 13.08 5.08
C VAL A 91 17.20 14.27 4.15
N PRO A 92 18.09 14.60 3.20
CA PRO A 92 17.84 15.72 2.29
C PRO A 92 16.57 15.49 1.47
N ARG A 93 15.69 16.48 1.39
CA ARG A 93 14.46 16.41 0.57
C ARG A 93 14.73 15.97 -0.87
N ALA A 94 15.79 16.52 -1.48
CA ALA A 94 16.21 16.14 -2.83
C ALA A 94 16.55 14.65 -2.96
N TYR A 95 17.10 14.04 -1.91
CA TYR A 95 17.35 12.60 -1.90
C TYR A 95 16.05 11.80 -1.86
N VAL A 96 15.05 12.24 -1.08
CA VAL A 96 13.73 11.58 -1.04
C VAL A 96 13.07 11.61 -2.41
N VAL A 97 13.07 12.78 -3.07
CA VAL A 97 12.52 12.94 -4.43
C VAL A 97 13.26 12.03 -5.42
N ALA A 98 14.60 12.06 -5.42
CA ALA A 98 15.39 11.22 -6.30
C ALA A 98 15.16 9.71 -6.08
N MET A 99 14.89 9.29 -4.84
CA MET A 99 14.56 7.90 -4.52
C MET A 99 13.18 7.49 -5.06
N LEU A 100 12.19 8.39 -5.05
CA LEU A 100 10.86 8.12 -5.61
C LEU A 100 10.87 7.96 -7.14
N GLU A 101 11.91 8.46 -7.80
CA GLU A 101 12.11 8.29 -9.24
C GLU A 101 12.82 6.96 -9.59
N GLN A 102 13.36 6.25 -8.60
CA GLN A 102 14.08 5.00 -8.84
C GLN A 102 13.11 3.84 -9.08
N PRO A 103 13.32 3.03 -10.14
CA PRO A 103 12.58 1.79 -10.33
C PRO A 103 12.70 0.88 -9.09
N GLY A 104 11.58 0.31 -8.66
CA GLY A 104 11.54 -0.57 -7.49
C GLY A 104 11.52 0.13 -6.13
N TRP A 105 11.43 1.47 -6.10
CA TRP A 105 11.20 2.23 -4.87
C TRP A 105 9.79 2.82 -4.85
N SER A 106 9.06 2.49 -3.79
CA SER A 106 7.78 3.12 -3.43
C SER A 106 8.00 4.12 -2.30
N ALA A 107 7.05 5.02 -2.09
CA ALA A 107 7.10 5.95 -0.95
C ALA A 107 7.12 5.21 0.39
N GLY A 108 6.36 4.13 0.52
CA GLY A 108 6.39 3.23 1.67
C GLY A 108 7.78 2.63 1.88
N ASN A 109 8.47 2.21 0.82
CA ASN A 109 9.84 1.71 0.94
C ASN A 109 10.83 2.80 1.36
N VAL A 110 10.74 4.01 0.80
CA VAL A 110 11.59 5.14 1.21
C VAL A 110 11.35 5.51 2.68
N TYR A 111 10.08 5.56 3.08
CA TYR A 111 9.68 5.79 4.46
C TYR A 111 10.24 4.70 5.39
N MET A 112 10.03 3.43 5.05
CA MET A 112 10.45 2.29 5.87
C MET A 112 11.97 2.25 6.05
N ALA A 113 12.73 2.52 4.99
CA ALA A 113 14.19 2.61 5.08
C ALA A 113 14.63 3.68 6.08
N CYS A 114 14.05 4.87 6.00
CA CYS A 114 14.42 5.99 6.86
C CYS A 114 13.92 5.81 8.31
N ALA A 115 12.73 5.23 8.50
CA ALA A 115 12.18 4.93 9.82
C ALA A 115 12.97 3.82 10.53
N LEU A 116 13.33 2.75 9.82
CA LEU A 116 14.22 1.70 10.34
C LEU A 116 15.58 2.30 10.71
N ALA A 117 16.18 3.08 9.81
CA ALA A 117 17.47 3.72 10.04
C ALA A 117 17.49 4.55 11.33
N ARG A 118 16.42 5.31 11.59
CA ARG A 118 16.23 6.07 12.82
C ARG A 118 16.29 5.19 14.07
N VAL A 119 15.56 4.08 14.11
CA VAL A 119 15.47 3.27 15.35
C VAL A 119 16.75 2.47 15.63
N VAL A 120 17.60 2.30 14.62
CA VAL A 120 18.92 1.63 14.73
C VAL A 120 20.11 2.61 14.73
N GLY A 121 19.86 3.92 14.72
CA GLY A 121 20.91 4.94 14.75
C GLY A 121 21.82 4.95 13.51
N GLN A 122 21.30 4.56 12.35
CA GLN A 122 22.01 4.56 11.08
C GLN A 122 21.53 5.68 10.16
N PRO A 123 22.35 6.14 9.18
CA PRO A 123 21.86 7.04 8.15
C PRO A 123 20.86 6.31 7.24
N CYS A 124 19.79 6.98 6.79
CA CYS A 124 18.78 6.38 5.90
C CYS A 124 19.41 5.72 4.65
N ARG A 125 20.46 6.33 4.10
CA ARG A 125 21.23 5.77 2.98
C ARG A 125 21.83 4.37 3.27
N ALA A 126 22.17 4.04 4.52
CA ALA A 126 22.69 2.72 4.86
C ALA A 126 21.62 1.63 4.69
N VAL A 127 20.41 1.88 5.17
CA VAL A 127 19.29 0.95 5.03
C VAL A 127 18.84 0.85 3.57
N VAL A 128 18.82 1.97 2.83
CA VAL A 128 18.55 1.98 1.38
C VAL A 128 19.54 1.09 0.63
N ARG A 129 20.85 1.22 0.88
CA ARG A 129 21.86 0.36 0.26
C ARG A 129 21.65 -1.11 0.58
N GLU A 130 21.26 -1.40 1.82
CA GLU A 130 21.05 -2.77 2.25
C GLU A 130 19.81 -3.40 1.60
N TRP A 131 18.72 -2.65 1.48
CA TRP A 131 17.55 -3.05 0.69
C TRP A 131 17.92 -3.28 -0.77
N SER A 132 18.61 -2.33 -1.40
CA SER A 132 18.99 -2.45 -2.82
C SER A 132 19.95 -3.60 -3.11
N ARG A 133 20.79 -3.99 -2.14
CA ARG A 133 21.70 -5.14 -2.28
C ARG A 133 20.92 -6.47 -2.30
N ASP A 134 20.03 -6.67 -1.34
CA ASP A 134 19.24 -7.90 -1.22
C ASP A 134 17.99 -7.66 -0.38
N HIS A 135 16.82 -7.75 -1.00
CA HIS A 135 15.51 -7.65 -0.35
C HIS A 135 14.63 -8.88 -0.60
N GLN A 136 15.22 -10.05 -0.92
CA GLN A 136 14.46 -11.28 -1.18
C GLN A 136 13.64 -11.73 0.04
N GLN A 137 14.12 -11.41 1.24
CA GLN A 137 13.46 -11.68 2.52
C GLN A 137 12.59 -10.51 3.03
N GLY A 138 12.39 -9.49 2.19
CA GLY A 138 11.65 -8.27 2.51
C GLY A 138 12.18 -7.48 3.69
N TRP A 139 11.33 -6.62 4.27
CA TRP A 139 11.80 -5.68 5.30
C TRP A 139 12.16 -6.37 6.60
N LEU A 140 11.56 -7.52 6.93
CA LEU A 140 11.98 -8.29 8.10
C LEU A 140 13.42 -8.78 7.95
N GLY A 141 13.77 -9.34 6.79
CA GLY A 141 15.15 -9.76 6.52
C GLY A 141 16.15 -8.61 6.60
N VAL A 142 15.78 -7.44 6.08
CA VAL A 142 16.61 -6.22 6.18
C VAL A 142 16.74 -5.75 7.62
N ALA A 143 15.64 -5.71 8.37
CA ALA A 143 15.61 -5.31 9.78
C ALA A 143 16.49 -6.20 10.66
N ARG A 144 16.44 -7.53 10.46
CA ARG A 144 17.29 -8.50 11.18
C ARG A 144 18.78 -8.27 10.95
N ARG A 145 19.19 -7.85 9.74
CA ARG A 145 20.60 -7.50 9.45
C ARG A 145 21.07 -6.25 10.20
N PHE A 146 20.14 -5.41 10.67
CA PHE A 146 20.41 -4.32 11.61
C PHE A 146 20.13 -4.69 13.08
N GLY A 147 19.93 -5.96 13.40
CA GLY A 147 19.66 -6.43 14.76
C GLY A 147 18.26 -6.10 15.29
N VAL A 148 17.30 -5.85 14.38
CA VAL A 148 15.90 -5.57 14.74
C VAL A 148 15.06 -6.82 14.51
N GLU A 149 14.76 -7.53 15.59
CA GLU A 149 13.82 -8.65 15.59
C GLU A 149 12.38 -8.17 15.86
N PRO A 150 11.36 -8.96 15.46
CA PRO A 150 10.00 -8.80 15.97
C PRO A 150 10.02 -8.71 17.50
N ASP A 151 9.18 -7.85 18.07
CA ASP A 151 9.08 -7.59 19.52
C ASP A 151 10.33 -7.02 20.20
N SER A 152 11.39 -6.71 19.45
CA SER A 152 12.51 -5.95 19.99
C SER A 152 12.09 -4.50 20.34
N ALA A 153 12.80 -3.87 21.27
CA ALA A 153 12.54 -2.46 21.59
C ALA A 153 12.68 -1.52 20.36
N PRO A 154 13.67 -1.68 19.47
CA PRO A 154 13.72 -0.94 18.21
C PRO A 154 12.50 -1.18 17.31
N TYR A 155 11.99 -2.42 17.24
CA TYR A 155 10.81 -2.73 16.43
C TYR A 155 9.53 -2.07 16.98
N ARG A 156 9.35 -2.08 18.30
CA ARG A 156 8.24 -1.33 18.93
C ARG A 156 8.33 0.17 18.65
N ARG A 157 9.53 0.76 18.74
CA ARG A 157 9.74 2.17 18.39
C ARG A 157 9.46 2.46 16.91
N LEU A 158 9.77 1.51 16.02
CA LEU A 158 9.44 1.63 14.60
C LEU A 158 7.93 1.69 14.39
N ARG A 159 7.17 0.78 15.01
CA ARG A 159 5.70 0.78 14.94
C ARG A 159 5.10 2.05 15.54
N GLN A 160 5.61 2.51 16.69
CA GLN A 160 5.21 3.79 17.29
C GLN A 160 5.47 4.97 16.33
N GLY A 161 6.66 5.05 15.73
CA GLY A 161 6.98 6.12 14.77
C GLY A 161 6.10 6.12 13.51
N ILE A 162 5.62 4.94 13.08
CA ILE A 162 4.57 4.82 12.05
C ILE A 162 3.27 5.46 12.54
N GLY A 163 2.79 5.11 13.73
CA GLY A 163 1.61 5.72 14.34
C GLY A 163 1.73 7.25 14.49
N ASP A 164 2.88 7.74 14.95
CA ASP A 164 3.12 9.18 15.13
C ASP A 164 3.04 9.95 13.79
N SER A 165 3.46 9.31 12.69
CA SER A 165 3.39 9.93 11.37
C SER A 165 1.95 10.16 10.92
N TYR A 166 1.04 9.24 11.26
CA TYR A 166 -0.38 9.40 10.96
C TYR A 166 -1.03 10.57 11.71
N GLN A 167 -0.65 10.78 12.98
CA GLN A 167 -1.10 11.93 13.75
C GLN A 167 -0.68 13.25 13.08
N ARG A 168 0.57 13.34 12.62
CA ARG A 168 1.10 14.55 11.96
C ARG A 168 0.43 14.84 10.62
N TRP A 169 0.03 13.80 9.90
CA TRP A 169 -0.68 13.93 8.63
C TRP A 169 -2.19 14.14 8.81
N ALA A 170 -2.68 14.25 10.05
CA ALA A 170 -4.10 14.32 10.39
C ALA A 170 -4.93 13.21 9.72
N ARG A 171 -4.34 12.01 9.62
CA ARG A 171 -5.00 10.83 9.06
C ARG A 171 -5.70 10.05 10.16
N PRO A 172 -6.81 9.34 9.86
CA PRO A 172 -7.43 8.43 10.81
C PRO A 172 -6.36 7.48 11.38
N GLN A 173 -6.33 7.37 12.70
CA GLN A 173 -5.31 6.56 13.35
C GLN A 173 -5.44 5.10 12.91
N PRO A 174 -4.32 4.42 12.66
CA PRO A 174 -4.33 2.99 12.39
C PRO A 174 -5.03 2.24 13.52
N ALA A 175 -5.98 1.37 13.19
CA ALA A 175 -6.42 0.37 14.15
C ALA A 175 -5.21 -0.50 14.54
N ASP A 176 -5.01 -0.72 15.83
CA ASP A 176 -4.01 -1.68 16.30
C ASP A 176 -4.47 -3.08 15.89
N ALA A 177 -3.59 -3.84 15.22
CA ALA A 177 -3.87 -5.25 14.90
C ALA A 177 -3.85 -6.14 16.16
N ASN A 178 -3.46 -5.60 17.31
CA ASN A 178 -3.49 -6.29 18.59
C ASN A 178 -3.96 -5.33 19.71
N PRO A 179 -5.26 -5.28 20.02
CA PRO A 179 -5.78 -4.53 21.17
C PRO A 179 -5.52 -5.33 22.47
N GLY A 180 -4.27 -5.39 22.91
CA GLY A 180 -3.89 -6.08 24.16
C GLY A 180 -3.48 -7.53 23.99
#